data_AF-A0A813IGJ4-F1
#
_entry.id   AF-A0A813IGJ4-F1
#
_cell.length_a   1.000
_cell.length_b   1.000
_cell.length_c   1.000
_cell.angle_alpha   90.00
_cell.angle_beta   90.00
_cell.angle_gamma   90.00
#
_symmetry.space_group_name_H-M   'P 1'
#
loop_
_entity.id
_entity.type
_entity.pdbx_description
1 polymer ?
#
loop_
_entity_poly.entity_id
_entity_poly.type
_entity_poly.pdbx_seq_one_letter_code
_entity_poly.pdbx_strand_id
1 'polypeptide(L)'
;MAEQPTATAFSKDGFADQTFDFARQLPQILPLLEWVDIRRVCLVQQACSRQLIQAVHGRYLSDAPTGVRARIDKLAKRLSGAQAAQSRGSPDSLAAASVEITVLRQCCGVLGANCEKYADLLERVGFTLDGDDLESVADSLLHTLDKLQSFQNAVEQLREVAESLPRPGMSCRKQASATGYNSDDD
;
A
#
# COMPACT_ATOMS: atom_id res chain seq x y z
N MET A 1 28.40 26.87 33.08
CA MET A 1 27.18 26.09 33.33
C MET A 1 26.28 26.32 32.13
N ALA A 2 26.06 25.28 31.32
CA ALA A 2 25.28 25.36 30.09
C ALA A 2 23.85 24.88 30.39
N GLU A 3 22.86 25.75 30.19
CA GLU A 3 21.45 25.39 30.21
C GLU A 3 21.08 24.75 28.86
N GLN A 4 20.57 23.53 28.91
CA GLN A 4 19.96 22.84 27.76
C GLN A 4 18.54 23.36 27.55
N PRO A 5 18.10 23.62 26.31
CA PRO A 5 16.70 23.90 26.03
C PRO A 5 15.89 22.60 26.03
N THR A 6 14.92 22.53 26.93
CA THR A 6 13.92 21.47 27.05
C THR A 6 13.04 21.42 25.80
N ALA A 7 12.95 20.23 25.20
CA ALA A 7 12.11 19.93 24.06
C ALA A 7 10.63 20.20 24.39
N THR A 8 9.99 21.06 23.61
CA THR A 8 8.52 21.23 23.61
C THR A 8 7.89 19.99 23.00
N ALA A 9 7.20 19.23 23.86
CA ALA A 9 6.31 18.15 23.45
C ALA A 9 5.17 18.74 22.60
N PHE A 10 5.12 18.40 21.31
CA PHE A 10 3.93 18.62 20.49
C PHE A 10 2.83 17.66 20.98
N SER A 11 1.89 18.21 21.75
CA SER A 11 0.69 17.52 22.18
C SER A 11 -0.14 17.12 20.95
N LYS A 12 -0.41 15.81 20.80
CA LYS A 12 -1.16 15.21 19.69
C LYS A 12 -2.68 15.29 19.86
N ASP A 13 -3.17 15.87 20.95
CA ASP A 13 -4.58 15.80 21.35
C ASP A 13 -5.32 17.14 21.21
N GLY A 14 -5.34 17.70 19.99
CA GLY A 14 -5.89 19.05 19.75
C GLY A 14 -6.69 19.27 18.46
N PHE A 15 -6.87 18.26 17.61
CA PHE A 15 -7.74 18.37 16.42
C PHE A 15 -9.10 17.71 16.67
N ALA A 16 -9.76 18.13 17.75
CA ALA A 16 -11.17 17.86 17.93
C ALA A 16 -11.97 18.76 16.98
N ASP A 17 -12.54 18.15 15.95
CA ASP A 17 -13.81 18.50 15.29
C ASP A 17 -14.22 19.99 15.30
N GLN A 18 -13.36 20.87 14.78
CA GLN A 18 -13.78 22.21 14.40
C GLN A 18 -14.51 22.10 13.08
N THR A 19 -15.82 21.87 13.15
CA THR A 19 -16.72 22.05 12.02
C THR A 19 -16.58 23.48 11.52
N PHE A 20 -15.90 23.61 10.39
CA PHE A 20 -15.58 24.88 9.75
C PHE A 20 -16.87 25.50 9.20
N ASP A 21 -17.42 26.48 9.91
CA ASP A 21 -18.62 27.19 9.47
C ASP A 21 -18.27 28.18 8.35
N PHE A 22 -18.29 27.68 7.11
CA PHE A 22 -18.00 28.44 5.90
C PHE A 22 -18.90 29.66 5.76
N ALA A 23 -20.18 29.57 6.16
CA ALA A 23 -21.13 30.67 6.06
C ALA A 23 -20.71 31.87 6.92
N ARG A 24 -20.09 31.61 8.08
CA ARG A 24 -19.59 32.65 8.99
C ARG A 24 -18.32 33.32 8.49
N GLN A 25 -17.50 32.62 7.70
CA GLN A 25 -16.24 33.14 7.17
C GLN A 25 -16.37 33.74 5.78
N LEU A 26 -17.44 33.42 5.04
CA LEU A 26 -17.72 33.95 3.71
C LEU A 26 -17.59 35.49 3.62
N PRO A 27 -18.10 36.29 4.60
CA PRO A 27 -17.94 37.75 4.56
C PRO A 27 -16.48 38.23 4.71
N GLN A 28 -15.61 37.42 5.31
CA GLN A 28 -14.19 37.71 5.48
C GLN A 28 -13.36 37.28 4.26
N ILE A 29 -13.79 36.23 3.57
CA ILE A 29 -13.11 35.67 2.39
C ILE A 29 -13.49 36.44 1.11
N LEU A 30 -14.75 36.85 0.98
CA LEU A 30 -15.27 37.55 -0.21
C LEU A 30 -14.41 38.76 -0.63
N PRO A 31 -14.04 39.69 0.28
CA PRO A 31 -13.19 40.84 -0.07
C PRO A 31 -11.80 40.45 -0.56
N LEU A 32 -11.25 39.32 -0.09
CA LEU A 32 -9.96 38.81 -0.56
C LEU A 32 -10.06 38.27 -2.00
N LEU A 33 -11.22 37.74 -2.40
CA LEU A 33 -11.47 37.27 -3.76
C LEU A 33 -11.76 38.41 -4.75
N GLU A 34 -12.03 39.63 -4.26
CA GLU A 34 -12.10 40.83 -5.10
C GLU A 34 -10.71 41.24 -5.62
N TRP A 35 -9.63 40.79 -4.95
CA TRP A 35 -8.28 41.02 -5.41
C TRP A 35 -7.98 40.10 -6.59
N VAL A 36 -7.78 40.70 -7.76
CA VAL A 36 -7.64 39.99 -9.04
C VAL A 36 -6.57 38.90 -8.99
N ASP A 37 -5.44 39.14 -8.31
CA ASP A 37 -4.36 38.17 -8.22
C ASP A 37 -4.71 36.97 -7.34
N ILE A 38 -5.38 37.19 -6.20
CA ILE A 38 -5.88 36.11 -5.34
C ILE A 38 -6.89 35.26 -6.10
N ARG A 39 -7.84 35.90 -6.77
CA ARG A 39 -8.84 35.22 -7.61
C ARG A 39 -8.18 34.39 -8.72
N ARG A 40 -7.16 34.92 -9.39
CA ARG A 40 -6.40 34.18 -10.42
C ARG A 40 -5.73 32.96 -9.83
N VAL A 41 -5.08 33.06 -8.68
CA VAL A 41 -4.45 31.92 -8.00
C VAL A 41 -5.49 30.83 -7.68
N CYS A 42 -6.64 31.19 -7.12
CA CYS A 42 -7.70 30.22 -6.82
C CYS A 42 -8.22 29.49 -8.07
N LEU A 43 -8.46 30.22 -9.17
CA LEU A 43 -8.93 29.62 -10.43
C LEU A 43 -7.88 28.72 -11.07
N VAL A 44 -6.61 29.13 -11.05
CA VAL A 44 -5.49 28.31 -11.55
C VAL A 44 -5.34 27.05 -10.70
N GLN A 45 -5.38 27.18 -9.37
CA GLN A 45 -5.33 26.05 -8.46
C GLN A 45 -6.47 25.06 -8.74
N GLN A 46 -7.71 25.54 -8.90
CA GLN A 46 -8.86 24.70 -9.22
C GLN A 46 -8.65 23.93 -10.54
N ALA A 47 -8.22 24.62 -11.60
CA ALA A 47 -7.98 24.01 -12.90
C ALA A 47 -6.85 22.97 -12.85
N CYS A 48 -5.74 23.29 -12.18
CA CYS A 48 -4.61 22.37 -12.01
C CYS A 48 -5.00 21.15 -11.18
N SER A 49 -5.76 21.33 -10.09
CA SER A 49 -6.27 20.25 -9.26
C SER A 49 -7.17 19.28 -10.03
N ARG A 50 -8.11 19.81 -10.82
CA ARG A 50 -8.98 19.01 -11.69
C ARG A 50 -8.16 18.18 -12.67
N GLN A 51 -7.20 18.80 -13.36
CA GLN A 51 -6.31 18.09 -14.30
C GLN A 51 -5.46 17.03 -13.60
N LEU A 52 -4.98 17.31 -12.39
CA LEU A 52 -4.19 16.38 -11.60
C LEU A 52 -5.01 15.14 -11.24
N ILE A 53 -6.25 15.29 -10.76
CA ILE A 53 -7.12 14.15 -10.45
C ILE A 53 -7.44 13.35 -11.71
N GLN A 54 -7.80 14.02 -12.81
CA GLN A 54 -8.06 13.36 -14.08
C GLN A 54 -6.84 12.58 -14.60
N ALA A 55 -5.64 13.13 -14.44
CA ALA A 55 -4.40 12.44 -14.79
C ALA A 55 -4.15 11.21 -13.90
N VAL A 56 -4.42 11.30 -12.61
CA VAL A 56 -4.29 10.16 -11.68
C VAL A 56 -5.32 9.08 -12.03
N HIS A 57 -6.57 9.46 -12.22
CA HIS A 57 -7.64 8.56 -12.64
C HIS A 57 -7.28 7.86 -13.95
N GLY A 58 -7.01 8.63 -15.00
CA GLY A 58 -6.73 8.10 -16.33
C GLY A 58 -5.48 7.24 -16.43
N ARG A 59 -4.43 7.50 -15.62
CA ARG A 59 -3.16 6.75 -15.70
C ARG A 59 -3.06 5.59 -14.71
N TYR A 60 -3.69 5.70 -13.55
CA TYR A 60 -3.44 4.79 -12.43
C TYR A 60 -4.68 4.05 -11.93
N LEU A 61 -5.87 4.65 -11.97
CA LEU A 61 -7.10 4.04 -11.44
C LEU A 61 -7.99 3.43 -12.52
N SER A 62 -7.93 3.96 -13.74
CA SER A 62 -8.59 3.42 -14.93
C SER A 62 -8.00 2.06 -15.34
N ASP A 63 -8.58 1.46 -16.38
CA ASP A 63 -8.13 0.20 -16.98
C ASP A 63 -6.87 0.34 -17.87
N ALA A 64 -6.06 1.37 -17.63
CA ALA A 64 -4.79 1.54 -18.32
C ALA A 64 -3.83 0.36 -18.05
N PRO A 65 -3.02 -0.07 -19.03
CA PRO A 65 -2.09 -1.19 -18.87
C PRO A 65 -0.97 -0.93 -17.84
N THR A 66 -0.74 0.33 -17.51
CA THR A 66 0.18 0.80 -16.48
C THR A 66 -0.51 1.06 -15.13
N GLY A 67 -1.83 0.95 -15.09
CA GLY A 67 -2.67 1.21 -13.92
C GLY A 67 -2.45 0.20 -12.81
N VAL A 68 -2.88 0.56 -11.60
CA VAL A 68 -2.69 -0.26 -10.39
C VAL A 68 -3.38 -1.61 -10.56
N ARG A 69 -4.63 -1.63 -11.07
CA ARG A 69 -5.38 -2.88 -11.30
C ARG A 69 -4.66 -3.83 -12.25
N ALA A 70 -4.16 -3.33 -13.38
CA ALA A 70 -3.38 -4.12 -14.33
C ALA A 70 -2.05 -4.64 -13.74
N ARG A 71 -1.42 -3.87 -12.85
CA ARG A 71 -0.23 -4.33 -12.11
C ARG A 71 -0.58 -5.43 -11.12
N ILE A 72 -1.67 -5.30 -10.38
CA ILE A 72 -2.16 -6.35 -9.47
C ILE A 72 -2.43 -7.64 -10.25
N ASP A 73 -3.06 -7.58 -11.42
CA ASP A 73 -3.30 -8.76 -12.25
C ASP A 73 -2.02 -9.47 -12.70
N LYS A 74 -0.96 -8.70 -13.01
CA LYS A 74 0.37 -9.26 -13.33
C LYS A 74 0.99 -9.92 -12.10
N LEU A 75 0.87 -9.31 -10.93
CA LEU A 75 1.38 -9.85 -9.67
C LEU A 75 0.58 -11.08 -9.22
N ALA A 76 -0.73 -11.15 -9.49
CA ALA A 76 -1.56 -12.31 -9.23
C ALA A 76 -1.10 -13.55 -10.01
N LYS A 77 -0.70 -13.38 -11.28
CA LYS A 77 -0.10 -14.47 -12.07
C LYS A 77 1.19 -14.99 -11.44
N ARG A 78 2.03 -14.08 -10.93
CA ARG A 78 3.27 -14.43 -10.22
C ARG A 78 2.99 -15.14 -8.90
N LEU A 79 1.97 -14.71 -8.16
CA LEU A 79 1.49 -15.38 -6.95
C LEU A 79 1.08 -16.83 -7.24
N SER A 80 0.31 -17.07 -8.31
CA SER A 80 -0.03 -18.45 -8.71
C SER A 80 1.20 -19.29 -9.05
N GLY A 81 2.23 -18.68 -9.65
CA GLY A 81 3.53 -19.33 -9.87
C GLY A 81 4.25 -19.69 -8.57
N ALA A 82 4.26 -18.78 -7.60
CA ALA A 82 4.83 -19.02 -6.27
C ALA A 82 4.06 -20.13 -5.52
N GLN A 83 2.73 -20.15 -5.60
CA GLN A 83 1.88 -21.21 -5.06
C GLN A 83 2.21 -22.58 -5.68
N ALA A 84 2.36 -22.62 -7.01
CA ALA A 84 2.73 -23.85 -7.72
C ALA A 84 4.15 -24.31 -7.39
N ALA A 85 5.09 -23.40 -7.15
CA ALA A 85 6.43 -23.74 -6.70
C ALA A 85 6.41 -24.30 -5.26
N GLN A 86 5.62 -23.68 -4.38
CA GLN A 86 5.46 -24.16 -3.01
C GLN A 86 4.83 -25.56 -2.94
N SER A 87 3.80 -25.83 -3.77
CA SER A 87 3.13 -27.13 -3.80
C SER A 87 4.02 -28.28 -4.30
N ARG A 88 5.04 -28.00 -5.10
CA ARG A 88 6.05 -29.00 -5.52
C ARG A 88 6.90 -29.51 -4.36
N GLY A 89 7.07 -28.71 -3.31
CA GLY A 89 7.76 -29.11 -2.08
C GLY A 89 9.26 -29.41 -2.19
N SER A 90 9.89 -29.28 -3.37
CA SER A 90 11.34 -29.44 -3.47
C SER A 90 12.06 -28.28 -2.76
N PRO A 91 13.22 -28.50 -2.12
CA PRO A 91 13.95 -27.44 -1.41
C PRO A 91 14.20 -26.20 -2.28
N ASP A 92 14.59 -26.41 -3.54
CA ASP A 92 14.83 -25.32 -4.49
C ASP A 92 13.55 -24.58 -4.86
N SER A 93 12.42 -25.30 -5.02
CA SER A 93 11.12 -24.67 -5.33
C SER A 93 10.58 -23.88 -4.14
N LEU A 94 10.78 -24.37 -2.92
CA LEU A 94 10.41 -23.68 -1.69
C LEU A 94 11.25 -22.42 -1.48
N ALA A 95 12.56 -22.49 -1.74
CA ALA A 95 13.44 -21.32 -1.69
C ALA A 95 13.03 -20.27 -2.73
N ALA A 96 12.76 -20.68 -3.97
CA ALA A 96 12.28 -19.78 -5.02
C ALA A 96 10.92 -19.15 -4.66
N ALA A 97 9.98 -19.93 -4.12
CA ALA A 97 8.68 -19.42 -3.66
C ALA A 97 8.85 -18.40 -2.52
N SER A 98 9.74 -18.64 -1.55
CA SER A 98 10.00 -17.73 -0.43
C SER A 98 10.53 -16.37 -0.88
N VAL A 99 11.49 -16.37 -1.82
CA VAL A 99 12.01 -15.13 -2.44
C VAL A 99 10.88 -14.39 -3.16
N GLU A 100 10.08 -15.12 -3.94
CA GLU A 100 8.99 -14.54 -4.71
C GLU A 100 7.91 -13.92 -3.80
N ILE A 101 7.50 -14.60 -2.73
CA ILE A 101 6.56 -14.08 -1.72
C ILE A 101 7.06 -12.76 -1.14
N THR A 102 8.35 -12.66 -0.83
CA THR A 102 8.96 -11.43 -0.29
C THR A 102 8.84 -10.27 -1.28
N VAL A 103 9.11 -10.53 -2.56
CA VAL A 103 8.97 -9.53 -3.64
C VAL A 103 7.51 -9.12 -3.81
N LEU A 104 6.57 -10.07 -3.83
CA LEU A 104 5.14 -9.78 -3.96
C LEU A 104 4.64 -8.91 -2.81
N ARG A 105 5.07 -9.19 -1.57
CA ARG A 105 4.72 -8.38 -0.39
C ARG A 105 5.26 -6.95 -0.50
N GLN A 106 6.50 -6.77 -0.94
CA GLN A 106 7.06 -5.43 -1.17
C GLN A 106 6.28 -4.69 -2.27
N CYS A 107 5.93 -5.37 -3.36
CA CYS A 107 5.10 -4.79 -4.41
C CYS A 107 3.72 -4.35 -3.89
N CYS A 108 3.05 -5.16 -3.06
CA CYS A 108 1.80 -4.77 -2.39
C CYS A 108 1.97 -3.49 -1.58
N GLY A 109 2.99 -3.42 -0.73
CA GLY A 109 3.24 -2.24 0.12
C GLY A 109 3.44 -0.97 -0.69
N VAL A 110 4.20 -1.03 -1.80
CA VAL A 110 4.39 0.12 -2.69
C VAL A 110 3.07 0.52 -3.38
N LEU A 111 2.28 -0.44 -3.83
CA LEU A 111 0.99 -0.13 -4.46
C LEU A 111 -0.01 0.46 -3.44
N GLY A 112 -0.04 -0.05 -2.21
CA GLY A 112 -0.86 0.48 -1.13
C GLY A 112 -0.52 1.91 -0.79
N ALA A 113 0.76 2.20 -0.56
CA ALA A 113 1.23 3.56 -0.29
C ALA A 113 0.93 4.54 -1.44
N ASN A 114 0.83 4.07 -2.68
CA ASN A 114 0.41 4.91 -3.79
C ASN A 114 -1.11 5.16 -3.78
N CYS A 115 -1.92 4.14 -3.49
CA CYS A 115 -3.36 4.29 -3.35
C CYS A 115 -3.73 5.24 -2.20
N GLU A 116 -3.02 5.17 -1.07
CA GLU A 116 -3.18 6.12 0.04
C GLU A 116 -2.91 7.56 -0.41
N LYS A 117 -1.83 7.80 -1.15
CA LYS A 117 -1.54 9.14 -1.71
C LYS A 117 -2.61 9.62 -2.68
N TYR A 118 -3.24 8.70 -3.43
CA TYR A 118 -4.37 9.05 -4.31
C TYR A 118 -5.63 9.37 -3.50
N ALA A 119 -5.87 8.66 -2.39
CA ALA A 119 -6.95 8.99 -1.45
C ALA A 119 -6.74 10.36 -0.81
N ASP A 120 -5.55 10.64 -0.30
CA ASP A 120 -5.18 11.95 0.27
C ASP A 120 -5.36 13.08 -0.75
N LEU A 121 -5.00 12.82 -2.01
CA LEU A 121 -5.20 13.78 -3.09
C LEU A 121 -6.70 14.03 -3.32
N LEU A 122 -7.51 12.97 -3.37
CA LEU A 122 -8.95 13.08 -3.59
C LEU A 122 -9.64 13.81 -2.42
N GLU A 123 -9.22 13.56 -1.18
CA GLU A 123 -9.72 14.27 -0.02
C GLU A 123 -9.41 15.77 -0.10
N ARG A 124 -8.17 16.12 -0.48
CA ARG A 124 -7.71 17.52 -0.49
C ARG A 124 -8.28 18.36 -1.61
N VAL A 125 -8.50 17.78 -2.79
CA VAL A 125 -8.87 18.54 -3.99
C VAL A 125 -10.03 17.96 -4.79
N GLY A 126 -10.67 16.89 -4.30
CA GLY A 126 -11.81 16.23 -4.96
C GLY A 126 -13.00 17.15 -5.18
N PHE A 127 -13.20 18.15 -4.31
CA PHE A 127 -14.23 19.19 -4.47
C PHE A 127 -14.11 20.02 -5.76
N THR A 128 -12.97 19.92 -6.46
CA THR A 128 -12.75 20.61 -7.74
C THR A 128 -13.36 19.87 -8.94
N LEU A 129 -13.78 18.62 -8.75
CA LEU A 129 -14.53 17.84 -9.73
C LEU A 129 -16.03 18.12 -9.63
N ASP A 130 -16.72 17.85 -10.72
CA ASP A 130 -18.18 17.83 -10.74
C ASP A 130 -18.66 16.53 -10.03
N GLY A 131 -19.89 16.51 -9.49
CA GLY A 131 -20.34 15.43 -8.59
C GLY A 131 -20.19 14.02 -9.18
N ASP A 132 -20.64 13.82 -10.41
CA ASP A 132 -20.57 12.54 -11.12
C ASP A 132 -19.12 12.10 -11.40
N ASP A 133 -18.24 13.06 -11.71
CA ASP A 133 -16.81 12.79 -11.94
C ASP A 133 -16.12 12.37 -10.64
N LEU A 134 -16.45 13.03 -9.52
CA LEU A 134 -15.92 12.67 -8.21
C LEU A 134 -16.32 11.26 -7.81
N GLU A 135 -17.59 10.90 -8.00
CA GLU A 135 -18.12 9.56 -7.73
C GLU A 135 -17.38 8.51 -8.56
N SER A 136 -17.23 8.73 -9.87
CA SER A 136 -16.51 7.81 -10.75
C SER A 136 -15.05 7.58 -10.33
N VAL A 137 -14.35 8.66 -9.94
CA VAL A 137 -12.96 8.56 -9.47
C VAL A 137 -12.87 7.85 -8.13
N ALA A 138 -13.77 8.15 -7.20
CA ALA A 138 -13.83 7.53 -5.89
C ALA A 138 -14.12 6.02 -6.00
N ASP A 139 -15.09 5.62 -6.81
CA ASP A 139 -15.41 4.21 -7.08
C ASP A 139 -14.22 3.46 -7.67
N SER A 140 -13.52 4.08 -8.63
CA SER A 140 -12.33 3.50 -9.24
C SER A 140 -11.21 3.28 -8.21
N LEU A 141 -11.05 4.20 -7.26
CA LEU A 141 -10.09 4.10 -6.16
C LEU A 141 -10.49 3.01 -5.18
N LEU A 142 -11.75 2.98 -4.73
CA LEU A 142 -12.27 1.96 -3.82
C LEU A 142 -12.14 0.56 -4.40
N HIS A 143 -12.55 0.39 -5.66
CA HIS A 143 -12.41 -0.88 -6.36
C HIS A 143 -10.94 -1.33 -6.47
N THR A 144 -10.02 -0.37 -6.66
CA THR A 144 -8.58 -0.66 -6.68
C THR A 144 -8.07 -1.08 -5.31
N LEU A 145 -8.53 -0.43 -4.24
CA LEU A 145 -8.19 -0.76 -2.85
C LEU A 145 -8.69 -2.16 -2.47
N ASP A 146 -9.93 -2.51 -2.80
CA ASP A 146 -10.51 -3.84 -2.54
C ASP A 146 -9.71 -4.95 -3.22
N LYS A 147 -9.34 -4.72 -4.48
CA LYS A 147 -8.52 -5.67 -5.24
C LYS A 147 -7.12 -5.81 -4.65
N LEU A 148 -6.53 -4.71 -4.20
CA LEU A 148 -5.22 -4.72 -3.53
C LEU A 148 -5.28 -5.47 -2.20
N GLN A 149 -6.32 -5.23 -1.39
CA GLN A 149 -6.53 -5.89 -0.11
C GLN A 149 -6.70 -7.40 -0.31
N SER A 150 -7.50 -7.80 -1.30
CA SER A 150 -7.68 -9.21 -1.66
C SER A 150 -6.36 -9.87 -2.05
N PHE A 151 -5.54 -9.17 -2.83
CA PHE A 151 -4.22 -9.64 -3.23
C PHE A 151 -3.24 -9.72 -2.05
N GLN A 152 -3.22 -8.72 -1.17
CA GLN A 152 -2.41 -8.72 0.04
C GLN A 152 -2.76 -9.89 0.96
N ASN A 153 -4.04 -10.16 1.18
CA ASN A 153 -4.51 -11.29 1.97
C ASN A 153 -4.01 -12.62 1.37
N ALA A 154 -4.07 -12.78 0.05
CA ALA A 154 -3.61 -13.99 -0.63
C ALA A 154 -2.08 -14.18 -0.54
N VAL A 155 -1.30 -13.10 -0.63
CA VAL A 155 0.16 -13.14 -0.40
C VAL A 155 0.47 -13.55 1.04
N GLU A 156 -0.27 -13.02 2.00
CA GLU A 156 -0.03 -13.27 3.42
C GLU A 156 -0.38 -14.71 3.81
N GLN A 157 -1.52 -15.22 3.33
CA GLN A 157 -1.88 -16.63 3.47
C GLN A 157 -0.78 -17.55 2.91
N LEU A 158 -0.21 -17.21 1.75
CA LEU A 158 0.85 -18.01 1.16
C LEU A 158 2.13 -18.01 2.00
N ARG A 159 2.46 -16.87 2.61
CA ARG A 159 3.58 -16.71 3.55
C ARG A 159 3.37 -17.57 4.79
N GLU A 160 2.19 -17.52 5.39
CA GLU A 160 1.84 -18.32 6.57
C GLU A 160 1.99 -19.83 6.29
N VAL A 161 1.51 -20.29 5.13
CA VAL A 161 1.72 -21.67 4.69
C VAL A 161 3.21 -21.97 4.55
N ALA A 162 4.01 -21.08 3.95
CA ALA A 162 5.44 -21.28 3.79
C ALA A 162 6.17 -21.43 5.13
N GLU A 163 5.78 -20.63 6.12
CA GLU A 163 6.38 -20.62 7.46
C GLU A 163 5.95 -21.82 8.31
N SER A 164 4.79 -22.40 8.03
CA SER A 164 4.30 -23.63 8.67
C SER A 164 5.05 -24.89 8.21
N LEU A 165 5.70 -24.85 7.04
CA LEU A 165 6.42 -25.99 6.50
C LEU A 165 7.73 -26.24 7.27
N PRO A 166 8.06 -27.51 7.58
CA PRO A 166 9.29 -27.84 8.27
C PRO A 166 10.51 -27.37 7.47
N ARG A 167 11.46 -26.73 8.16
CA ARG A 167 12.67 -26.19 7.51
C ARG A 167 13.43 -27.31 6.79
N PRO A 168 13.74 -27.18 5.49
CA PRO A 168 14.56 -28.15 4.79
C PRO A 168 15.96 -28.16 5.41
N GLY A 169 16.30 -29.22 6.14
CA GLY A 169 17.63 -29.33 6.76
C GLY A 169 17.72 -30.03 8.11
N MET A 170 16.62 -30.36 8.80
CA MET A 170 16.68 -31.30 9.92
C MET A 170 16.74 -32.74 9.39
N SER A 171 17.78 -33.06 8.62
CA SER A 171 18.08 -34.42 8.21
C SER A 171 18.46 -35.22 9.45
N CYS A 172 17.72 -36.30 9.72
CA CYS A 172 17.98 -37.31 10.76
C CYS A 172 19.29 -38.11 10.55
N ARG A 173 20.34 -37.52 9.97
CA ARG A 173 21.60 -38.19 9.64
C ARG A 173 22.66 -38.05 10.73
N LYS A 174 22.26 -38.12 12.00
CA LYS A 174 23.18 -38.07 13.15
C LYS A 174 22.83 -39.01 14.31
N GLN A 175 22.21 -40.15 14.01
CA GLN A 175 22.00 -41.23 14.99
C GLN A 175 22.55 -42.61 14.58
N ALA A 176 23.23 -42.73 13.43
CA ALA A 176 23.76 -44.01 12.95
C ALA A 176 25.27 -44.24 13.25
N SER A 177 25.93 -43.38 14.02
CA SER A 177 27.36 -43.54 14.36
C SER A 177 27.65 -43.65 15.87
N ALA A 178 26.64 -43.98 16.69
CA ALA A 178 26.80 -44.15 18.13
C ALA A 178 26.52 -45.59 18.63
N THR A 179 26.49 -46.58 17.73
CA THR A 179 26.55 -47.99 18.10
C THR A 179 27.94 -48.50 17.73
N GLY A 180 28.91 -48.10 18.54
CA GLY A 180 30.25 -48.64 18.50
C GLY A 180 30.21 -50.15 18.70
N TYR A 181 31.01 -50.84 17.90
CA TYR A 181 31.41 -52.22 18.09
C TYR A 181 31.85 -52.45 19.54
N ASN A 182 31.08 -53.23 20.31
CA ASN A 182 31.63 -53.99 21.42
C ASN A 182 31.96 -55.39 20.87
N SER A 183 33.18 -55.50 20.36
CA SER A 183 33.89 -56.77 20.28
C SER A 183 34.59 -56.96 21.62
N ASP A 184 33.97 -57.72 22.52
CA ASP A 184 34.64 -58.29 23.68
C ASP A 184 34.82 -59.80 23.42
N ASP A 185 36.09 -60.19 23.46
CA ASP A 185 36.61 -61.55 23.48
C ASP A 185 36.05 -62.35 24.67
N ASP A 186 35.68 -63.62 24.43
CA ASP A 186 35.92 -64.78 25.31
C ASP A 186 35.79 -66.09 24.52
#